data_AF-A0A832CGS5-F1
#
_entry.id   AF-A0A832CGS5-F1
#
_cell.length_a   1.000
_cell.length_b   1.000
_cell.length_c   1.000
_cell.angle_alpha   90.00
_cell.angle_beta   90.00
_cell.angle_gamma   90.00
#
_symmetry.space_group_name_H-M   'P 1'
#
loop_
_entity.id
_entity.type
_entity.pdbx_description
1 polymer ?
#
loop_
_entity_poly.entity_id
_entity_poly.type
_entity_poly.pdbx_seq_one_letter_code
_entity_poly.pdbx_strand_id
1 'polypeptide(L)'
;MRAEEIGLALIFTGFVVIFAAAAILAFSSLTGELSVGGCIAVAVPIPICFGAGSEAPLLVLISYIVSLAFFIIALLILWPLRRSPRGSTPRAARG
;
A
#
# COMPACT_ATOMS: atom_id res chain seq x y z
N MET A 1 -12.06 10.91 17.36
CA MET A 1 -12.32 10.57 15.95
C MET A 1 -12.94 9.19 15.93
N ARG A 2 -14.16 9.07 15.42
CA ARG A 2 -14.87 7.79 15.36
C ARG A 2 -14.26 6.94 14.25
N ALA A 3 -14.26 5.61 14.42
CA ALA A 3 -13.70 4.68 13.44
C ALA A 3 -14.28 4.88 12.02
N GLU A 4 -15.52 5.37 11.96
CA GLU A 4 -16.26 5.73 10.75
C GLU A 4 -15.58 6.88 9.97
N GLU A 5 -15.09 7.90 10.67
CA GLU A 5 -14.41 9.06 10.07
C GLU A 5 -13.06 8.67 9.47
N ILE A 6 -12.34 7.74 10.12
CA ILE A 6 -11.04 7.26 9.66
C ILE A 6 -11.20 6.41 8.39
N GLY A 7 -12.23 5.56 8.34
CA GLY A 7 -12.54 4.76 7.15
C GLY A 7 -12.92 5.62 5.96
N LEU A 8 -13.75 6.64 6.17
CA LEU A 8 -14.18 7.55 5.12
C LEU A 8 -13.02 8.42 4.61
N ALA A 9 -12.15 8.88 5.53
CA ALA A 9 -10.94 9.60 5.17
C ALA A 9 -9.98 8.75 4.31
N LEU A 10 -9.80 7.47 4.63
CA LEU A 10 -8.98 6.52 3.87
C LEU A 10 -9.55 6.27 2.46
N ILE A 11 -10.86 6.07 2.34
CA ILE A 11 -11.52 5.87 1.05
C ILE A 11 -11.37 7.15 0.20
N PHE A 12 -11.58 8.31 0.80
CA PHE A 12 -11.46 9.60 0.11
C PHE A 12 -10.03 9.87 -0.34
N THR A 13 -9.03 9.63 0.50
CA THR A 13 -7.62 9.79 0.10
C THR A 13 -7.24 8.82 -1.02
N GLY A 14 -7.67 7.56 -0.94
CA GLY A 14 -7.46 6.60 -2.02
C GLY A 14 -8.09 7.05 -3.35
N PHE A 15 -9.33 7.55 -3.30
CA PHE A 15 -10.02 8.09 -4.48
C PHE A 15 -9.29 9.29 -5.08
N VAL A 16 -8.86 10.25 -4.27
CA VAL A 16 -8.12 11.43 -4.73
C VAL A 16 -6.79 11.05 -5.37
N VAL A 17 -6.06 10.08 -4.81
CA VAL A 17 -4.79 9.60 -5.37
C VAL A 17 -5.01 8.92 -6.72
N ILE A 18 -6.01 8.05 -6.84
CA ILE A 18 -6.34 7.39 -8.12
C ILE A 18 -6.76 8.42 -9.17
N PHE A 19 -7.57 9.40 -8.78
CA PHE A 19 -8.04 10.45 -9.68
C PHE A 19 -6.90 11.37 -10.15
N ALA A 20 -6.00 11.75 -9.25
CA ALA A 20 -4.81 12.52 -9.58
C ALA A 20 -3.87 11.75 -10.52
N ALA A 21 -3.65 10.46 -10.27
CA ALA A 21 -2.86 9.61 -11.16
C ALA A 21 -3.48 9.52 -12.56
N ALA A 22 -4.80 9.33 -12.65
CA ALA A 22 -5.53 9.30 -13.92
C ALA A 22 -5.46 10.66 -14.65
N ALA A 23 -5.54 11.78 -13.92
CA ALA A 23 -5.39 13.11 -14.50
C ALA A 23 -3.97 13.32 -15.06
N ILE A 24 -2.93 12.96 -14.31
CA ILE A 24 -1.53 13.05 -14.76
C ILE A 24 -1.31 12.20 -16.01
N LEU A 25 -1.88 10.99 -16.05
CA LEU A 25 -1.89 10.12 -17.23
C LEU A 25 -2.60 10.76 -18.43
N ALA A 26 -3.77 11.37 -18.22
CA ALA A 26 -4.51 12.04 -19.27
C ALA A 26 -3.73 13.23 -19.85
N PHE A 27 -3.11 14.06 -19.01
CA PHE A 27 -2.30 15.20 -19.46
C PHE A 27 -1.00 14.77 -20.12
N SER A 28 -0.37 13.69 -19.66
CA SER A 28 0.88 13.19 -20.24
C SER A 28 0.70 12.56 -21.63
N SER A 29 -0.53 12.11 -21.95
CA SER A 29 -0.85 11.51 -23.26
C SER A 29 -0.83 12.51 -24.41
N LEU A 30 -0.83 13.81 -24.11
CA LEU A 30 -0.71 14.87 -25.11
C LEU A 30 0.75 15.15 -25.55
N THR A 31 1.76 14.62 -24.85
CA THR A 31 3.16 15.06 -25.02
C THR A 31 4.17 14.01 -25.49
N GLY A 32 3.76 12.77 -25.79
CA GLY A 32 4.65 11.73 -26.34
C GLY A 32 4.50 10.38 -25.65
N GLU A 33 5.03 9.32 -26.27
CA GLU A 33 4.91 7.91 -25.87
C GLU A 33 4.93 7.73 -24.34
N LEU A 34 3.75 7.42 -23.82
CA LEU A 34 3.51 7.36 -22.39
C LEU A 34 3.81 5.95 -21.90
N SER A 35 4.70 5.87 -20.91
CA SER A 35 5.00 4.62 -20.24
C SER A 35 4.48 4.65 -18.80
N VAL A 36 3.79 3.58 -18.42
CA VAL A 36 3.09 3.45 -17.13
C VAL A 36 3.48 2.11 -16.52
N GLY A 37 3.73 2.09 -15.21
CA GLY A 37 4.01 0.87 -14.47
C GLY A 37 3.62 1.01 -13.01
N GLY A 38 3.10 -0.07 -12.42
CA GLY A 38 2.66 -0.08 -11.03
C GLY A 38 2.45 -1.50 -10.52
N CYS A 39 2.32 -1.64 -9.20
CA CYS A 39 2.00 -2.90 -8.54
C CYS A 39 0.83 -2.69 -7.57
N ILE A 40 -0.12 -3.62 -7.56
CA ILE A 40 -1.21 -3.66 -6.57
C ILE A 40 -0.92 -4.80 -5.58
N ALA A 41 -0.92 -4.45 -4.31
CA ALA A 41 -0.87 -5.41 -3.22
C ALA A 41 -2.29 -5.95 -2.95
N VAL A 42 -2.72 -6.96 -3.71
CA VAL A 42 -3.93 -7.72 -3.39
C VAL A 42 -3.52 -8.81 -2.40
N ALA A 43 -3.87 -8.63 -1.12
CA ALA A 43 -3.81 -9.63 -0.06
C ALA A 43 -2.68 -10.68 -0.21
N VAL A 44 -1.46 -10.32 0.23
CA VAL A 44 -0.27 -11.15 0.56
C VAL A 44 -0.23 -12.59 -0.02
N PRO A 45 0.82 -13.03 -0.76
CA PRO A 45 2.19 -12.48 -0.75
C PRO A 45 2.72 -11.98 -2.11
N ILE A 46 1.94 -12.04 -3.19
CA ILE A 46 2.45 -11.75 -4.54
C ILE A 46 1.83 -10.43 -5.03
N PRO A 47 2.60 -9.32 -5.12
CA PRO A 47 2.10 -8.09 -5.72
C PRO A 47 1.89 -8.33 -7.22
N ILE A 48 0.72 -7.94 -7.72
CA ILE A 48 0.44 -8.02 -9.16
C ILE A 48 0.96 -6.73 -9.77
N CYS A 49 2.04 -6.84 -10.54
CA CYS A 49 2.64 -5.72 -11.26
C CYS A 49 2.16 -5.67 -12.71
N PHE A 50 1.84 -4.47 -13.18
CA PHE A 50 1.38 -4.19 -14.53
C PHE A 50 2.12 -2.98 -15.08
N GLY A 51 2.39 -2.98 -16.38
CA GLY A 51 2.98 -1.86 -17.06
C GLY A 51 2.76 -1.92 -18.56
N ALA A 52 2.77 -0.75 -19.20
CA ALA A 52 2.59 -0.56 -20.62
C ALA A 52 3.48 0.60 -21.10
N GLY A 53 4.14 0.45 -22.26
CA GLY A 53 5.10 1.42 -22.81
C GLY A 53 6.54 0.91 -22.81
N SER A 54 7.44 1.62 -23.49
CA SER A 54 8.86 1.22 -23.65
C SER A 54 9.60 1.18 -22.31
N GLU A 55 9.29 2.13 -21.42
CA GLU A 55 9.92 2.27 -20.09
C GLU A 55 9.17 1.47 -19.01
N ALA A 56 8.15 0.70 -19.37
CA ALA A 56 7.33 -0.07 -18.44
C ALA A 56 8.15 -0.97 -17.50
N PRO A 57 9.18 -1.70 -17.96
CA PRO A 57 10.01 -2.50 -17.04
C PRO A 57 10.72 -1.64 -15.98
N LEU A 58 11.13 -0.42 -16.33
CA LEU A 58 11.80 0.51 -15.41
C LEU A 58 10.82 1.05 -14.36
N LEU A 59 9.61 1.45 -14.78
CA LEU A 59 8.55 1.89 -13.86
C LEU A 59 8.05 0.76 -12.96
N VAL A 60 7.89 -0.44 -13.50
CA VAL A 60 7.51 -1.63 -12.73
C VAL A 60 8.59 -1.94 -11.69
N LEU A 61 9.87 -1.91 -12.05
CA LEU A 61 10.98 -2.12 -11.11
C LEU A 61 10.96 -1.11 -9.96
N ILE A 62 10.79 0.17 -10.26
CA ILE A 62 10.70 1.23 -9.23
C ILE A 62 9.50 0.98 -8.31
N SER A 63 8.32 0.68 -8.88
CA SER A 63 7.11 0.42 -8.11
C SER A 63 7.22 -0.83 -7.21
N TYR A 64 7.96 -1.85 -7.67
CA TYR A 64 8.26 -3.05 -6.90
C TYR A 64 9.20 -2.74 -5.72
N ILE A 65 10.27 -1.97 -5.94
CA ILE A 65 11.20 -1.57 -4.87
C ILE A 65 10.47 -0.75 -3.79
N VAL A 66 9.63 0.20 -4.21
CA VAL A 66 8.83 1.02 -3.27
C VAL A 66 7.86 0.16 -2.48
N SER A 67 7.16 -0.77 -3.14
CA SER A 67 6.24 -1.70 -2.48
C SER A 67 6.97 -2.60 -1.47
N LEU A 68 8.16 -3.11 -1.83
CA LEU A 68 8.99 -3.92 -0.94
C LEU A 68 9.45 -3.11 0.28
N ALA A 69 9.87 -1.87 0.10
CA ALA A 69 10.28 -0.99 1.19
C ALA A 69 9.12 -0.74 2.17
N PHE A 70 7.91 -0.42 1.65
CA PHE A 70 6.72 -0.27 2.48
C PHE A 70 6.35 -1.56 3.22
N PHE A 71 6.48 -2.72 2.57
CA PHE A 71 6.23 -4.02 3.21
C PHE A 71 7.21 -4.29 4.36
N ILE A 72 8.51 -4.00 4.17
CA ILE A 72 9.52 -4.13 5.22
C ILE A 72 9.22 -3.18 6.39
N ILE A 73 8.87 -1.92 6.12
CA ILE A 73 8.49 -0.94 7.15
C ILE A 73 7.26 -1.42 7.92
N ALA A 74 6.22 -1.88 7.22
CA ALA A 74 5.02 -2.42 7.83
C ALA A 74 5.33 -3.64 8.71
N LEU A 75 6.20 -4.55 8.25
CA LEU A 75 6.67 -5.67 9.06
C LEU A 75 7.42 -5.19 10.31
N LEU A 76 8.35 -4.24 10.19
CA LEU A 76 9.09 -3.69 11.33
C LEU A 76 8.18 -3.01 12.36
N ILE A 77 7.09 -2.37 11.93
CA ILE A 77 6.09 -1.74 12.82
C ILE A 77 5.16 -2.79 13.45
N LEU A 78 4.70 -3.78 12.67
CA LEU A 78 3.78 -4.83 13.13
C LEU A 78 4.47 -5.89 14.00
N TRP A 79 5.77 -6.07 13.84
CA TRP A 79 6.59 -7.02 14.61
C TRP A 79 6.57 -6.76 16.12
N PRO A 80 6.82 -5.54 16.64
CA PRO A 80 6.73 -5.24 18.07
C PRO A 80 5.29 -5.32 18.59
N LEU A 81 4.28 -4.97 17.78
CA LEU A 81 2.86 -5.10 18.15
C LEU A 81 2.43 -6.57 18.34
N ARG A 82 2.96 -7.49 17.53
CA ARG A 82 2.76 -8.93 17.70
C ARG A 82 3.48 -9.52 18.90
N ARG A 83 4.50 -8.84 19.41
CA ARG A 83 5.29 -9.28 20.57
C ARG A 83 4.73 -8.85 21.91
N SER A 84 3.65 -8.07 21.99
CA SER A 84 2.93 -7.91 23.26
C SER A 84 2.40 -9.28 23.67
N PRO A 85 3.01 -9.93 24.69
CA PRO A 85 2.44 -11.15 25.23
C PRO A 85 1.08 -10.73 25.77
N ARG A 86 0.00 -11.38 25.32
CA ARG A 86 -1.26 -11.31 26.05
C ARG A 86 -0.89 -11.65 27.49
N GLY A 87 -0.94 -10.64 28.37
CA GLY A 87 -0.72 -10.83 29.79
C GLY A 87 -1.70 -11.89 30.24
N SER A 88 -1.20 -13.11 30.41
CA SER A 88 -1.88 -14.17 31.13
C SER A 88 -2.10 -13.61 32.52
N THR A 89 -3.29 -13.08 32.74
CA THR A 89 -3.75 -12.63 34.05
C THR A 89 -3.65 -13.87 34.95
N PRO A 90 -2.81 -13.88 36.00
CA PRO A 90 -2.83 -14.96 36.96
C PRO A 90 -4.09 -14.75 37.81
N ARG A 91 -5.22 -15.28 37.36
CA ARG A 91 -6.46 -15.32 38.13
C ARG A 91 -6.75 -16.77 38.51
N ALA A 92 -5.95 -17.29 39.42
CA ALA A 92 -6.29 -18.47 40.21
C ALA A 92 -5.76 -18.30 41.64
N ALA A 93 -6.16 -17.19 42.28
CA ALA A 93 -6.32 -17.12 43.72
C ALA A 93 -7.81 -17.31 44.03
N ARG A 94 -8.21 -18.57 44.18
CA ARG A 94 -9.44 -19.10 44.81
C ARG A 94 -9.14 -20.58 45.00
N GLY A 95 -9.15 -21.18 46.17
CA GLY A 95 -9.51 -20.83 47.53
C GLY A 95 -9.41 -22.13 48.32
#